data_AF-A0A6V7QQ62-F1
#
_entry.id   AF-A0A6V7QQ62-F1
#
_cell.length_a   1.000
_cell.length_b   1.000
_cell.length_c   1.000
_cell.angle_alpha   90.00
_cell.angle_beta   90.00
_cell.angle_gamma   90.00
#
_symmetry.space_group_name_H-M   'P 1'
#
loop_
_entity.id
_entity.type
_entity.pdbx_description
1 polymer ?
#
loop_
_entity_poly.entity_id
_entity_poly.type
_entity_poly.pdbx_seq_one_letter_code
_entity_poly.pdbx_strand_id
1 'polypeptide(L)'
;MAAHPEQQQSPRQKQKHMHFLVATFPLQGHINPALNLAKRLALAAGPSASVTFSTTTAAHRRMFPSASSRSDDDILHNDGLLTYAPFSDGHDHGWNGGIPDFNRYMSEFEQHGSRHLSDLVGNFAARAAQSPASSTPLSYRGSPMWRASTGSPPPSTGSNPPPSSPYTTTTSTDTTA
;
A
#
# COMPACT_ATOMS: atom_id res chain seq x y z
N MET A 1 14.57 -46.36 -11.70
CA MET A 1 15.02 -45.02 -11.25
C MET A 1 14.22 -44.00 -12.03
N ALA A 2 13.20 -43.41 -11.39
CA ALA A 2 12.27 -42.49 -12.03
C ALA A 2 12.93 -41.13 -12.25
N ALA A 3 12.86 -40.63 -13.48
CA ALA A 3 13.25 -39.27 -13.81
C ALA A 3 12.22 -38.30 -13.22
N HIS A 4 12.68 -37.44 -12.33
CA HIS A 4 11.92 -36.32 -11.78
C HIS A 4 11.75 -35.24 -12.87
N PRO A 5 10.54 -34.79 -13.23
CA PRO A 5 10.39 -33.64 -14.11
C PRO A 5 10.62 -32.34 -13.33
N GLU A 6 11.57 -31.55 -13.84
CA GLU A 6 11.90 -30.20 -13.44
C GLU A 6 10.70 -29.27 -13.66
N GLN A 7 10.09 -28.80 -12.57
CA GLN A 7 9.03 -27.80 -12.59
C GLN A 7 9.63 -26.45 -12.96
N GLN A 8 9.56 -26.07 -14.24
CA GLN A 8 9.84 -24.72 -14.71
C GLN A 8 8.86 -23.74 -14.07
N GLN A 9 9.35 -22.95 -13.12
CA GLN A 9 8.61 -21.84 -12.52
C GLN A 9 8.42 -20.73 -13.57
N SER A 10 7.16 -20.50 -13.95
CA SER A 10 6.73 -19.42 -14.83
C SER A 10 7.24 -18.05 -14.35
N PRO A 11 7.62 -17.13 -15.25
CA PRO A 11 8.12 -15.82 -14.87
C PRO A 11 7.05 -15.06 -14.07
N ARG A 12 7.38 -14.61 -12.86
CA ARG A 12 6.53 -13.70 -12.08
C ARG A 12 6.28 -12.45 -12.92
N GLN A 13 5.09 -12.33 -13.51
CA GLN A 13 4.64 -11.09 -14.13
C GLN A 13 4.81 -9.96 -13.10
N LYS A 14 5.53 -8.89 -13.48
CA LYS A 14 5.52 -7.64 -12.72
C LYS A 14 4.06 -7.20 -12.63
N GLN A 15 3.44 -7.39 -11.46
CA GLN A 15 2.07 -6.98 -11.24
C GLN A 15 2.02 -5.46 -11.37
N LYS A 16 1.35 -4.99 -12.42
CA LYS A 16 1.18 -3.56 -12.69
C LYS A 16 0.13 -3.03 -11.71
N HIS A 17 0.57 -2.25 -10.72
CA HIS A 17 -0.34 -1.59 -9.79
C HIS A 17 -1.13 -0.50 -10.53
N MET A 18 -2.46 -0.59 -10.50
CA MET A 18 -3.35 0.35 -11.19
C MET A 18 -3.78 1.48 -10.26
N HIS A 19 -3.87 2.70 -10.77
CA HIS A 19 -4.38 3.85 -10.02
C HIS A 19 -5.60 4.41 -10.75
N PHE A 20 -6.75 4.42 -10.08
CA PHE A 20 -7.97 5.00 -10.60
C PHE A 20 -8.24 6.35 -9.91
N LEU A 21 -8.56 7.37 -10.70
CA LEU A 21 -9.05 8.65 -10.22
C LEU A 21 -10.52 8.80 -10.60
N VAL A 22 -11.38 8.94 -9.60
CA VAL A 22 -12.82 9.21 -9.78
C VAL A 22 -13.07 10.66 -9.37
N ALA A 23 -13.18 11.54 -10.35
CA ALA A 23 -13.49 12.96 -10.14
C ALA A 23 -14.99 13.23 -10.35
N THR A 24 -15.59 14.07 -9.50
CA THR A 24 -17.03 14.40 -9.60
C THR A 24 -17.35 15.87 -9.29
N PHE A 25 -18.42 16.36 -9.91
CA PHE A 25 -18.96 17.70 -9.70
C PHE A 25 -19.54 17.84 -8.27
N PRO A 26 -19.40 18.99 -7.59
CA PRO A 26 -19.69 19.16 -6.17
C PRO A 26 -21.18 19.32 -5.84
N LEU A 27 -22.07 18.67 -6.60
CA LEU A 27 -23.50 18.60 -6.31
C LEU A 27 -23.86 17.30 -5.63
N GLN A 28 -24.76 17.37 -4.65
CA GLN A 28 -25.19 16.22 -3.86
C GLN A 28 -25.69 15.05 -4.71
N GLY A 29 -26.36 15.33 -5.83
CA GLY A 29 -26.82 14.33 -6.80
C GLY A 29 -25.70 13.56 -7.53
N HIS A 30 -24.47 14.09 -7.54
CA HIS A 30 -23.31 13.50 -8.21
C HIS A 30 -22.33 12.82 -7.25
N ILE A 31 -22.19 13.35 -6.02
CA ILE A 31 -21.22 12.85 -5.04
C ILE A 31 -21.51 11.41 -4.64
N ASN A 32 -22.74 11.10 -4.20
CA ASN A 32 -23.06 9.76 -3.69
C ASN A 32 -22.96 8.66 -4.77
N PRO A 33 -23.48 8.85 -5.99
CA PRO A 33 -23.27 7.88 -7.07
C PRO A 33 -21.81 7.66 -7.42
N ALA A 34 -21.01 8.74 -7.53
CA ALA A 34 -19.59 8.64 -7.83
C ALA A 34 -18.80 7.95 -6.69
N LEU A 35 -19.15 8.23 -5.44
CA LEU A 35 -18.53 7.59 -4.28
C LEU A 35 -18.84 6.09 -4.24
N ASN A 36 -20.09 5.71 -4.52
CA ASN A 36 -20.49 4.31 -4.63
C ASN A 36 -19.76 3.59 -5.79
N LEU A 37 -19.55 4.28 -6.92
CA LEU A 37 -18.74 3.78 -8.02
C LEU A 37 -17.28 3.56 -7.57
N ALA A 38 -16.67 4.53 -6.90
CA ALA A 38 -15.29 4.43 -6.42
C ALA A 38 -15.10 3.26 -5.45
N LYS A 39 -16.02 3.09 -4.49
CA LYS A 39 -16.00 1.95 -3.55
C LYS A 39 -16.10 0.61 -4.27
N ARG A 40 -17.02 0.49 -5.22
CA ARG A 40 -17.18 -0.73 -6.02
C ARG A 40 -15.95 -1.03 -6.85
N LEU A 41 -15.32 0.00 -7.42
CA LEU A 41 -14.09 -0.14 -8.20
C LEU A 41 -12.93 -0.65 -7.33
N ALA A 42 -12.77 -0.10 -6.12
CA ALA A 42 -11.73 -0.53 -5.19
C ALA A 42 -11.92 -2.00 -4.78
N LEU A 43 -13.16 -2.39 -4.45
CA LEU A 43 -13.47 -3.77 -4.07
C LEU A 43 -13.31 -4.75 -5.24
N ALA A 44 -13.68 -4.36 -6.46
CA ALA A 44 -13.59 -5.22 -7.64
C ALA A 44 -12.15 -5.39 -8.15
N ALA A 45 -11.33 -4.34 -8.08
CA ALA A 45 -9.94 -4.38 -8.55
C ALA A 45 -8.98 -5.04 -7.54
N GLY A 46 -9.36 -5.07 -6.25
CA GLY A 46 -8.61 -5.77 -5.21
C GLY A 46 -7.26 -5.12 -4.88
N PRO A 47 -6.33 -5.86 -4.24
CA PRO A 47 -5.10 -5.29 -3.67
C PRO A 47 -4.10 -4.71 -4.67
N SER A 48 -4.29 -4.98 -5.97
CA SER A 48 -3.41 -4.48 -7.03
C SER A 48 -3.86 -3.14 -7.60
N ALA A 49 -4.87 -2.49 -6.99
CA ALA A 49 -5.32 -1.18 -7.40
C ALA A 49 -5.54 -0.25 -6.21
N SER A 50 -5.25 1.03 -6.44
CA SER A 50 -5.66 2.12 -5.56
C SER A 50 -6.71 2.97 -6.25
N VAL A 51 -7.68 3.46 -5.48
CA VAL A 51 -8.74 4.33 -5.96
C VAL A 51 -8.67 5.64 -5.19
N THR A 52 -8.53 6.74 -5.93
CA THR A 52 -8.63 8.09 -5.40
C THR A 52 -9.96 8.70 -5.81
N PHE A 53 -10.75 9.11 -4.83
CA PHE A 53 -11.96 9.90 -5.03
C PHE A 53 -11.63 11.38 -4.92
N SER A 54 -12.14 12.18 -5.86
CA SER A 54 -11.81 13.59 -5.97
C SER A 54 -13.07 14.41 -6.23
N THR A 55 -13.23 15.47 -5.46
CA THR A 55 -14.30 16.47 -5.58
C THR A 55 -13.73 17.82 -5.16
N THR A 56 -14.52 18.89 -5.21
CA THR A 56 -14.00 20.21 -4.87
C THR A 56 -13.67 20.32 -3.38
N THR A 57 -12.70 21.15 -3.01
CA THR A 57 -12.32 21.41 -1.61
C THR A 57 -13.54 21.75 -0.75
N ALA A 58 -14.42 22.60 -1.26
CA ALA A 58 -15.65 22.97 -0.56
C ALA A 58 -16.57 21.77 -0.31
N ALA A 59 -16.74 20.88 -1.30
CA ALA A 59 -17.55 19.67 -1.14
C ALA A 59 -16.89 18.68 -0.16
N HIS A 60 -15.57 18.49 -0.25
CA HIS A 60 -14.82 17.62 0.65
C HIS A 60 -14.95 18.08 2.11
N ARG A 61 -14.81 19.38 2.39
CA ARG A 61 -15.01 19.95 3.74
C ARG A 61 -16.43 19.69 4.29
N ARG A 62 -17.45 19.73 3.43
CA ARG A 62 -18.84 19.38 3.81
C ARG A 62 -19.02 17.89 4.09
N MET A 63 -18.32 17.02 3.35
CA MET A 63 -18.35 15.57 3.58
C MET A 63 -17.63 15.18 4.88
N PHE A 64 -16.55 15.88 5.23
CA PHE A 64 -15.71 15.59 6.39
C PHE A 64 -15.52 16.83 7.30
N PRO A 65 -16.57 17.27 8.02
CA PRO A 65 -16.48 18.46 8.87
C PRO A 65 -15.41 18.32 9.97
N SER A 66 -15.24 17.11 10.52
CA SER A 66 -14.24 16.80 11.54
C SER A 66 -12.80 16.74 11.01
N ALA A 67 -12.62 16.44 9.72
CA ALA A 67 -11.31 16.44 9.07
C ALA A 67 -10.86 17.85 8.68
N SER A 68 -11.80 18.80 8.58
CA SER A 68 -11.52 20.20 8.21
C SER A 68 -10.74 20.98 9.28
N SER A 69 -10.62 20.43 10.49
CA SER A 69 -9.76 20.97 11.56
C SER A 69 -8.32 20.46 11.49
N ARG A 70 -8.03 19.49 10.61
CA ARG A 70 -6.65 19.05 10.32
C ARG A 70 -6.07 20.03 9.31
N SER A 71 -4.78 20.30 9.43
CA SER A 71 -4.10 21.31 8.63
C SER A 71 -4.24 21.04 7.13
N ASP A 72 -4.47 22.10 6.34
CA ASP A 72 -4.74 22.05 4.89
C ASP A 72 -3.59 21.40 4.07
N ASP A 73 -2.44 21.10 4.71
CA ASP A 73 -1.29 20.42 4.11
C ASP A 73 -1.49 18.94 3.80
N ASP A 74 -2.45 18.26 4.43
CA ASP A 74 -2.72 16.85 4.12
C ASP A 74 -3.76 16.76 2.97
N ILE A 75 -3.29 17.01 1.75
CA ILE A 75 -4.03 16.87 0.48
C ILE A 75 -4.72 15.49 0.36
N LEU A 76 -4.31 14.50 1.16
CA LEU A 76 -4.74 13.11 1.03
C LEU A 76 -5.34 12.59 2.35
N HIS A 77 -6.66 12.51 2.40
CA HIS A 77 -7.37 11.75 3.44
C HIS A 77 -7.54 10.29 2.99
N ASN A 78 -7.42 9.30 3.89
CA ASN A 78 -7.61 7.89 3.56
C ASN A 78 -8.51 7.21 4.61
N ASP A 79 -9.55 6.49 4.16
CA ASP A 79 -10.52 5.80 5.02
C ASP A 79 -10.30 4.27 5.10
N GLY A 80 -9.17 3.78 4.60
CA GLY A 80 -8.81 2.38 4.49
C GLY A 80 -9.23 1.72 3.18
N LEU A 81 -10.21 2.28 2.46
CA LEU A 81 -10.67 1.76 1.17
C LEU A 81 -10.34 2.72 0.02
N LEU A 82 -10.58 4.02 0.23
CA LEU A 82 -10.37 5.08 -0.74
C LEU A 82 -9.36 6.09 -0.21
N THR A 83 -8.60 6.66 -1.13
CA THR A 83 -7.89 7.92 -0.90
C THR A 83 -8.77 9.07 -1.39
N TYR A 84 -8.82 10.18 -0.67
CA TYR A 84 -9.54 11.38 -1.03
C TYR A 84 -8.54 12.47 -1.36
N ALA A 85 -8.65 13.04 -2.55
CA ALA A 85 -7.80 14.14 -3.01
C ALA A 85 -8.70 15.28 -3.49
N PRO A 86 -9.06 16.25 -2.63
CA PRO A 86 -9.82 17.40 -3.08
C PRO A 86 -9.02 18.23 -4.09
N PHE A 87 -9.74 18.89 -4.99
CA PHE A 87 -9.16 19.86 -5.93
C PHE A 87 -9.83 21.23 -5.77
N SER A 88 -9.11 22.29 -6.10
CA SER A 88 -9.69 23.64 -6.08
C SER A 88 -10.38 23.95 -7.41
N ASP A 89 -11.60 24.45 -7.32
CA ASP A 89 -12.42 24.97 -8.42
C ASP A 89 -12.46 26.52 -8.45
N GLY A 90 -11.54 27.16 -7.72
CA GLY A 90 -11.54 28.61 -7.50
C GLY A 90 -12.48 29.06 -6.37
N HIS A 91 -13.27 28.16 -5.79
CA HIS A 91 -14.30 28.46 -4.79
C HIS A 91 -14.19 27.57 -3.55
N ASP A 92 -12.99 27.45 -2.97
CA ASP A 92 -12.68 26.51 -1.88
C ASP A 92 -13.45 26.76 -0.56
N HIS A 93 -14.00 27.95 -0.39
CA HIS A 93 -14.87 28.32 0.73
C HIS A 93 -16.37 28.13 0.43
N GLY A 94 -16.68 27.61 -0.75
CA GLY A 94 -18.04 27.41 -1.25
C GLY A 94 -18.47 28.54 -2.18
N TRP A 95 -19.30 28.16 -3.16
CA TRP A 95 -19.97 29.10 -4.05
C TRP A 95 -21.34 29.50 -3.48
N ASN A 96 -21.58 30.80 -3.45
CA ASN A 96 -22.81 31.45 -2.97
C ASN A 96 -23.48 32.31 -4.06
N GLY A 97 -23.04 32.17 -5.32
CA GLY A 97 -23.65 32.87 -6.46
C GLY A 97 -25.02 32.31 -6.84
N GLY A 98 -25.81 33.13 -7.52
CA GLY A 98 -27.10 32.71 -8.07
C GLY A 98 -26.98 32.22 -9.52
N ILE A 99 -28.14 31.91 -10.13
CA ILE A 99 -28.26 31.57 -11.55
C ILE A 99 -27.52 32.56 -12.49
N PRO A 100 -27.51 33.89 -12.26
CA PRO A 100 -26.82 34.83 -13.14
C PRO A 100 -25.30 34.61 -13.23
N ASP A 101 -24.68 34.15 -12.14
CA ASP A 101 -23.23 33.93 -12.05
C ASP A 101 -22.83 32.48 -12.37
N PHE A 102 -23.80 31.60 -12.66
CA PHE A 102 -23.54 30.17 -12.86
C PHE A 102 -22.58 29.90 -14.01
N ASN A 103 -22.70 30.64 -15.12
CA ASN A 103 -21.78 30.48 -16.27
C ASN A 103 -20.33 30.87 -15.93
N ARG A 104 -20.16 31.92 -15.11
CA ARG A 104 -18.83 32.31 -14.61
C ARG A 104 -18.27 31.22 -13.69
N TYR A 105 -19.09 30.75 -12.75
CA TYR A 105 -18.72 29.64 -11.87
C TYR A 105 -18.28 28.40 -12.66
N MET A 106 -19.04 27.99 -13.68
CA MET A 106 -18.68 26.85 -14.51
C MET A 106 -17.37 27.05 -15.27
N SER A 107 -17.11 28.26 -15.77
CA SER A 107 -15.85 28.59 -16.46
C SER A 107 -14.65 28.50 -15.51
N GLU A 108 -14.78 29.03 -14.31
CA GLU A 108 -13.74 28.96 -13.27
C GLU A 108 -13.57 27.51 -12.77
N PHE A 109 -14.67 26.78 -12.59
CA PHE A 109 -14.64 25.36 -12.25
C PHE A 109 -13.86 24.54 -13.28
N GLU A 110 -14.11 24.74 -14.57
CA GLU A 110 -13.40 24.03 -15.64
C GLU A 110 -11.92 24.42 -15.69
N GLN A 111 -11.60 25.71 -15.56
CA GLN A 111 -10.23 26.19 -15.61
C GLN A 111 -9.39 25.70 -14.42
N HIS A 112 -9.89 25.89 -13.20
CA HIS A 112 -9.18 25.52 -11.98
C HIS A 112 -9.21 24.01 -11.76
N GLY A 113 -10.36 23.37 -12.00
CA GLY A 113 -10.52 21.93 -11.86
C GLY A 113 -9.63 21.15 -12.82
N SER A 114 -9.58 21.53 -14.09
CA SER A 114 -8.75 20.82 -15.09
C SER A 114 -7.25 20.94 -14.77
N ARG A 115 -6.79 22.12 -14.32
CA ARG A 115 -5.41 22.32 -13.86
C ARG A 115 -5.07 21.41 -12.69
N HIS A 116 -5.83 21.48 -11.58
CA HIS A 116 -5.52 20.69 -10.38
C HIS A 116 -5.66 19.18 -10.60
N LEU A 117 -6.65 18.73 -11.38
CA LEU A 117 -6.78 17.31 -11.72
C LEU A 117 -5.62 16.83 -12.59
N SER A 118 -5.11 17.67 -13.50
CA SER A 118 -3.91 17.36 -14.27
C SER A 118 -2.68 17.21 -13.39
N ASP A 119 -2.53 18.11 -12.40
CA ASP A 119 -1.45 18.02 -11.41
C ASP A 119 -1.55 16.74 -10.57
N LEU A 120 -2.76 16.36 -10.14
CA LEU A 120 -2.99 15.10 -9.44
C LEU A 120 -2.58 13.88 -10.28
N VAL A 121 -2.99 13.84 -11.55
CA VAL A 121 -2.61 12.75 -12.47
C VAL A 121 -1.09 12.72 -12.67
N GLY A 122 -0.45 13.88 -12.86
CA GLY A 122 1.00 14.00 -12.98
C GLY A 122 1.72 13.48 -11.73
N ASN A 123 1.23 13.83 -10.54
CA ASN A 123 1.76 13.37 -9.26
C ASN A 123 1.60 11.86 -9.08
N PHE A 124 0.47 11.28 -9.46
CA PHE A 124 0.26 9.83 -9.42
C PHE A 124 1.17 9.09 -10.40
N ALA A 125 1.33 9.61 -11.62
CA ALA A 125 2.23 9.04 -12.62
C ALA A 125 3.69 9.10 -12.16
N ALA A 126 4.12 10.22 -11.59
CA ALA A 126 5.47 10.38 -11.05
C ALA A 126 5.74 9.39 -9.90
N ARG A 127 4.79 9.20 -8.97
CA ARG A 127 4.89 8.21 -7.88
C ARG A 127 4.94 6.78 -8.40
N ALA A 128 4.16 6.47 -9.45
CA ALA A 128 4.19 5.16 -10.08
C ALA A 128 5.55 4.88 -10.77
N ALA A 129 6.17 5.89 -11.38
CA ALA A 129 7.50 5.79 -11.97
C ALA A 129 8.63 5.67 -10.93
N GLN A 130 8.44 6.30 -9.76
CA GLN A 130 9.37 6.23 -8.63
C GLN A 130 9.23 4.95 -7.81
N SER A 131 8.10 4.23 -7.92
CA SER A 131 7.89 2.93 -7.28
C SER A 131 8.73 1.88 -8.00
N PRO A 132 9.89 1.45 -7.45
CA PRO A 132 10.75 0.50 -8.13
C PRO A 132 10.15 -0.88 -7.94
N ALA A 133 9.27 -1.30 -8.83
CA ALA A 133 9.12 -2.72 -9.12
C ALA A 133 10.45 -3.17 -9.75
N SER A 134 11.33 -3.79 -8.94
CA SER A 134 12.70 -4.29 -9.23
C SER A 134 13.73 -3.15 -9.48
N SER A 135 14.93 -3.11 -8.91
CA SER A 135 15.88 -4.20 -8.67
C SER A 135 16.91 -3.77 -7.62
N THR A 136 16.95 -4.42 -6.46
CA THR A 136 18.25 -4.74 -5.88
C THR A 136 18.74 -5.95 -6.67
N PRO A 137 19.76 -5.85 -7.54
CA PRO A 137 20.51 -7.04 -7.85
C PRO A 137 21.08 -7.51 -6.51
N LEU A 138 20.55 -8.63 -6.01
CA LEU A 138 21.22 -9.38 -4.95
C LEU A 138 22.58 -9.70 -5.54
N SER A 139 23.60 -8.92 -5.17
CA SER A 139 24.98 -9.17 -5.52
C SER A 139 25.36 -10.46 -4.81
N TYR A 140 25.06 -11.58 -5.47
CA TYR A 140 25.52 -12.90 -5.07
C TYR A 140 27.03 -12.92 -5.25
N ARG A 141 27.73 -12.47 -4.21
CA ARG A 141 29.15 -12.74 -4.03
C ARG A 141 29.25 -14.21 -3.65
N GLY A 142 29.17 -15.07 -4.64
CA GLY A 142 29.55 -16.47 -4.51
C GLY A 142 31.01 -16.53 -4.07
N SER A 143 31.25 -16.83 -2.80
CA SER A 143 32.53 -17.38 -2.38
C SER A 143 32.57 -18.82 -2.90
N PRO A 144 33.59 -19.21 -3.70
CA PRO A 144 33.70 -20.58 -4.16
C PRO A 144 33.94 -21.52 -2.96
N MET A 145 33.03 -22.47 -2.75
CA MET A 145 33.11 -23.53 -1.74
C MET A 145 34.09 -24.64 -2.16
N TRP A 146 35.29 -24.30 -2.65
CA TRP A 146 36.30 -25.30 -3.02
C TRP A 146 37.75 -24.90 -2.75
N ARG A 147 38.01 -23.82 -2.00
CA ARG A 147 39.37 -23.64 -1.44
C ARG A 147 39.60 -24.64 -0.30
N ALA A 148 39.94 -25.87 -0.70
CA ALA A 148 40.57 -26.86 0.14
C ALA A 148 42.01 -26.42 0.46
N SER A 149 42.49 -26.72 1.68
CA SER A 149 43.66 -27.59 1.83
C SER A 149 43.91 -27.93 3.31
N THR A 150 43.74 -29.22 3.61
CA THR A 150 44.71 -30.06 4.34
C THR A 150 45.21 -29.59 5.70
N GLY A 151 44.61 -30.13 6.76
CA GLY A 151 45.24 -30.31 8.06
C GLY A 151 44.81 -31.66 8.63
N SER A 152 45.76 -32.58 8.77
CA SER A 152 45.62 -33.97 9.23
C SER A 152 44.94 -34.13 10.60
N PRO A 153 44.36 -35.31 10.90
CA PRO A 153 43.72 -35.59 12.18
C PRO A 153 44.74 -36.04 13.25
N PRO A 154 44.55 -35.73 14.54
CA PRO A 154 45.22 -36.44 15.62
C PRO A 154 44.42 -37.67 16.10
N PRO A 155 45.09 -38.65 16.74
CA PRO A 155 44.64 -40.03 16.84
C PRO A 155 43.68 -40.30 18.01
N SER A 156 42.85 -41.32 17.83
CA SER A 156 42.09 -41.99 18.87
C SER A 156 42.99 -42.86 19.74
N THR A 157 43.01 -42.61 21.04
CA THR A 157 43.52 -43.54 22.06
C THR A 157 42.72 -43.41 23.34
N GLY A 158 42.28 -44.54 23.89
CA GLY A 158 42.09 -44.66 25.34
C GLY A 158 40.69 -45.06 25.81
N SER A 159 40.46 -46.36 25.83
CA SER A 159 39.45 -47.09 26.61
C SER A 159 39.49 -46.72 28.10
N ASN A 160 38.32 -46.61 28.77
CA ASN A 160 37.86 -47.47 29.89
C ASN A 160 36.57 -46.94 30.60
N PRO A 161 35.89 -47.76 31.44
CA PRO A 161 34.42 -47.88 31.50
C PRO A 161 33.81 -47.18 32.75
N PRO A 162 32.50 -47.36 33.08
CA PRO A 162 31.75 -46.47 33.98
C PRO A 162 31.85 -46.90 35.45
N PRO A 163 31.30 -46.08 36.36
CA PRO A 163 30.69 -46.62 37.57
C PRO A 163 29.21 -46.27 37.72
N SER A 164 28.52 -47.23 38.31
CA SER A 164 27.10 -47.36 38.61
C SER A 164 26.58 -46.38 39.68
N SER A 165 25.27 -46.10 39.64
CA SER A 165 24.38 -45.45 40.65
C SER A 165 24.44 -46.12 42.04
N PRO A 166 23.81 -45.64 43.16
CA PRO A 166 22.43 -45.11 43.33
C PRO A 166 22.32 -43.91 44.32
N TYR A 167 21.18 -43.24 44.49
CA TYR A 167 20.22 -43.34 45.63
C TYR A 167 19.14 -42.26 45.40
N THR A 168 17.87 -42.64 45.15
CA THR A 168 16.68 -42.70 46.05
C THR A 168 16.07 -41.38 46.55
N THR A 169 14.77 -41.23 46.19
CA THR A 169 13.59 -40.75 46.98
C THR A 169 13.64 -39.30 47.49
N THR A 170 12.63 -38.44 47.34
CA THR A 170 11.26 -38.41 47.91
C THR A 170 10.56 -37.18 47.33
N THR A 171 9.37 -37.29 46.72
CA THR A 171 8.02 -37.17 47.33
C THR A 171 7.47 -35.74 47.33
N SER A 172 6.22 -35.66 46.83
CA SER A 172 5.13 -34.80 47.30
C SER A 172 5.03 -33.36 46.80
N THR A 173 4.00 -33.06 45.99
CA THR A 173 2.68 -32.45 46.35
C THR A 173 2.81 -30.96 46.61
N ASP A 174 1.90 -30.06 46.27
CA ASP A 174 0.61 -30.01 45.56
C ASP A 174 0.19 -28.51 45.75
N THR A 175 -0.86 -28.10 45.05
CA THR A 175 -1.78 -27.00 45.43
C THR A 175 -1.22 -25.55 45.39
N THR A 176 -1.96 -24.50 45.02
CA THR A 176 -3.38 -24.22 44.77
C THR A 176 -3.44 -23.01 43.82
N ALA A 177 -4.34 -23.02 42.83
CA ALA A 177 -5.46 -22.08 42.65
C ALA A 177 -5.18 -20.59 42.89
#